data_AF-A0AAW0AHG1-F1
#
_entry.id   AF-A0AAW0AHG1-F1
#
_cell.length_a   1.000
_cell.length_b   1.000
_cell.length_c   1.000
_cell.angle_alpha   90.00
_cell.angle_beta   90.00
_cell.angle_gamma   90.00
#
_symmetry.space_group_name_H-M   'P 1'
#
loop_
_entity.id
_entity.type
_entity.pdbx_description
1 polymer ?
#
loop_
_entity_poly.entity_id
_entity_poly.type
_entity_poly.pdbx_seq_one_letter_code
_entity_poly.pdbx_strand_id
1 'polypeptide(L)'
;MFISIRMPTATTQKLELNRQIMDVHRYYAQAYVHQGLMPAEQSQLLYSNTQKMLKLLEEALSLKGPVASNPETPPDHMHRALLIPEIVWTIVSQLDRTTSDGSGALVALARCKIFHSHALDSLWRFPGSVRRFLACLPDDLWNTPRDGFLRWDTLMRPRREIEISEWDRVLYYSRRVRHITSEKSGAQWISSLAKASELKGHQDALFPNLDSDSIGSRIPWTISHSSSGQDYPPSTLRVQRSPRFSLSSPTRRRLPTSRICASTATLAIPSKTRPASMLH
;
A
#
# COMPACT_ATOMS: atom_id res chain seq x y z
N MET A 1 -28.58 23.09 -40.90
CA MET A 1 -28.59 23.30 -39.43
C MET A 1 -27.67 22.24 -38.83
N PHE A 2 -26.42 22.56 -38.51
CA PHE A 2 -25.47 21.59 -37.94
C PHE A 2 -25.45 21.72 -36.42
N ILE A 3 -25.85 20.67 -35.72
CA ILE A 3 -25.77 20.58 -34.25
C ILE A 3 -24.34 20.19 -33.90
N SER A 4 -23.54 21.17 -33.47
CA SER A 4 -22.20 20.94 -32.96
C SER A 4 -22.29 20.38 -31.54
N ILE A 5 -22.15 19.06 -31.38
CA ILE A 5 -22.08 18.40 -30.07
C ILE A 5 -20.67 18.62 -29.51
N ARG A 6 -20.50 19.60 -28.61
CA ARG A 6 -19.27 19.73 -27.82
C ARG A 6 -19.23 18.63 -26.78
N MET A 7 -18.30 17.68 -26.93
CA MET A 7 -17.98 16.71 -25.89
C MET A 7 -17.37 17.43 -24.67
N PRO A 8 -17.77 17.07 -23.43
CA PRO A 8 -17.18 17.64 -22.23
C PRO A 8 -15.70 17.24 -22.12
N THR A 9 -14.85 18.22 -21.85
CA THR A 9 -13.42 18.02 -21.57
C THR A 9 -13.19 17.18 -20.31
N ALA A 10 -12.04 16.51 -20.19
CA ALA A 10 -11.69 15.68 -19.03
C ALA A 10 -11.75 16.46 -17.69
N THR A 11 -11.52 17.77 -17.71
CA THR A 11 -11.65 18.67 -16.55
C THR A 11 -13.10 18.85 -16.13
N THR A 12 -14.03 19.03 -17.08
CA THR A 12 -15.47 19.12 -16.79
C THR A 12 -16.04 17.82 -16.23
N GLN A 13 -15.59 16.64 -16.71
CA GLN A 13 -16.00 15.36 -16.15
C GLN A 13 -15.50 15.17 -14.71
N LYS A 14 -14.28 15.62 -14.41
CA LYS A 14 -13.72 15.55 -13.04
C LYS A 14 -14.47 16.47 -12.07
N LEU A 15 -14.87 17.66 -12.52
CA LEU A 15 -15.69 18.57 -11.71
C LEU A 15 -17.06 17.96 -11.41
N GLU A 16 -17.69 17.35 -12.40
CA GLU A 16 -19.00 16.70 -12.26
C GLU A 16 -18.95 15.51 -11.31
N LEU A 17 -17.92 14.65 -11.42
CA LEU A 17 -17.72 13.55 -10.48
C LEU A 17 -17.55 14.06 -9.03
N ASN A 18 -16.79 15.15 -8.85
CA ASN A 18 -16.63 15.77 -7.53
C ASN A 18 -17.96 16.31 -6.99
N ARG A 19 -18.84 16.88 -7.83
CA ARG A 19 -20.18 17.28 -7.40
C ARG A 19 -21.03 16.09 -6.94
N GLN A 20 -21.01 14.99 -7.70
CA GLN A 20 -21.76 13.78 -7.36
C GLN A 20 -21.31 13.17 -6.03
N ILE A 21 -19.99 13.07 -5.81
CA ILE A 21 -19.44 12.60 -4.53
C ILE A 21 -19.94 13.46 -3.36
N MET A 22 -20.06 14.77 -3.58
CA MET A 22 -20.44 15.72 -2.55
C MET A 22 -21.94 15.68 -2.22
N ASP A 23 -22.78 15.41 -3.22
CA ASP A 23 -24.21 15.16 -2.98
C ASP A 23 -24.43 13.86 -2.18
N VAL A 24 -23.62 12.82 -2.43
CA VAL A 24 -23.63 11.60 -1.62
C VAL A 24 -23.21 11.88 -0.18
N HIS A 25 -22.13 12.64 0.04
CA HIS A 25 -21.72 13.04 1.39
C HIS A 25 -22.80 13.87 2.10
N ARG A 26 -23.47 14.78 1.39
CA ARG A 26 -24.60 15.56 1.94
C ARG A 26 -25.74 14.63 2.39
N TYR A 27 -26.11 13.67 1.55
CA TYR A 27 -27.16 12.69 1.86
C TYR A 27 -26.83 11.89 3.13
N TYR A 28 -25.61 11.35 3.23
CA TYR A 28 -25.20 10.61 4.41
C TYR A 28 -25.15 11.47 5.67
N ALA A 29 -24.63 12.70 5.58
CA ALA A 29 -24.58 13.61 6.73
C ALA A 29 -25.98 13.93 7.26
N GLN A 30 -26.97 14.11 6.38
CA GLN A 30 -28.38 14.29 6.77
C GLN A 30 -28.96 13.03 7.42
N ALA A 31 -28.69 11.85 6.85
CA ALA A 31 -29.14 10.58 7.40
C ALA A 31 -28.58 10.34 8.82
N TYR A 32 -27.30 10.65 9.07
CA TYR A 32 -26.68 10.53 10.39
C TYR A 32 -27.29 11.49 11.42
N VAL A 33 -27.65 12.72 11.02
CA VAL A 33 -28.37 13.66 11.91
C VAL A 33 -29.76 13.13 12.25
N HIS A 34 -30.51 12.61 11.27
CA HIS A 34 -31.83 12.04 11.50
C HIS A 34 -31.81 10.82 12.43
N GLN A 35 -30.73 10.05 12.41
CA GLN A 35 -30.55 8.89 13.30
C GLN A 35 -30.01 9.27 14.69
N GLY A 36 -29.76 10.56 14.96
CA GLY A 36 -29.15 11.03 16.21
C GLY A 36 -27.69 10.61 16.39
N LEU A 37 -27.04 10.13 15.33
CA LEU A 37 -25.66 9.64 15.34
C LEU A 37 -24.64 10.77 15.17
N MET A 38 -25.09 11.95 14.74
CA MET A 38 -24.22 13.12 14.58
C MET A 38 -24.97 14.41 14.98
N PRO A 39 -24.38 15.27 15.82
CA PRO A 39 -24.94 16.59 16.13
C PRO A 39 -25.14 17.43 14.87
N ALA A 40 -26.24 18.19 14.81
CA ALA A 40 -26.55 19.04 13.66
C ALA A 40 -25.43 20.07 13.36
N GLU A 41 -24.76 20.58 14.38
CA GLU A 41 -23.64 21.52 14.24
C GLU A 41 -22.44 20.89 13.51
N GLN A 42 -22.12 19.61 13.80
CA GLN A 42 -21.05 18.91 13.10
C GLN A 42 -21.40 18.66 11.62
N SER A 43 -22.68 18.42 11.32
CA SER A 43 -23.17 18.32 9.93
C SER A 43 -22.98 19.63 9.17
N GLN A 44 -23.36 20.76 9.79
CA GLN A 44 -23.20 22.08 9.18
C GLN A 44 -21.72 22.45 9.00
N LEU A 45 -20.85 22.08 9.94
CA LEU A 45 -19.41 22.32 9.81
C LEU A 45 -18.81 21.50 8.65
N LEU A 46 -19.16 20.21 8.55
CA LEU A 46 -18.77 19.38 7.42
C LEU A 46 -19.26 19.97 6.09
N TYR A 47 -20.50 20.46 6.05
CA TYR A 47 -21.06 21.12 4.87
C TYR A 47 -20.33 22.42 4.49
N SER A 48 -19.98 23.25 5.47
CA SER A 48 -19.24 24.49 5.24
C SER A 48 -17.84 24.22 4.71
N ASN A 49 -17.13 23.24 5.27
CA ASN A 49 -15.78 22.87 4.84
C ASN A 49 -15.77 22.28 3.43
N THR A 50 -16.75 21.45 3.12
CA THR A 50 -16.92 20.83 1.80
C THR A 50 -17.22 21.88 0.72
N GLN A 51 -18.07 22.86 1.00
CA GLN A 51 -18.33 23.99 0.08
C GLN A 51 -17.07 24.85 -0.15
N LYS A 52 -16.29 25.14 0.91
CA LYS A 52 -15.02 25.86 0.77
C LYS A 52 -14.03 25.11 -0.11
N MET A 53 -13.93 23.80 0.05
CA MET A 53 -13.04 22.95 -0.76
C MET A 53 -13.44 22.94 -2.24
N LEU A 54 -14.75 22.88 -2.56
CA LEU A 54 -15.23 22.98 -3.94
C LEU A 54 -14.87 24.32 -4.56
N LYS A 55 -15.06 25.42 -3.82
CA LYS A 55 -14.72 26.75 -4.30
C LYS A 55 -13.22 26.88 -4.61
N LEU A 56 -12.36 26.35 -3.74
CA LEU A 56 -10.91 26.32 -3.98
C LEU A 56 -10.53 25.47 -5.19
N LEU A 57 -11.23 24.34 -5.42
CA LEU A 57 -11.02 23.52 -6.61
C LEU A 57 -11.47 24.24 -7.89
N GLU A 58 -12.62 24.92 -7.87
CA GLU A 58 -13.11 25.73 -8.99
C GLU A 58 -12.15 26.89 -9.29
N GLU A 59 -11.65 27.59 -8.26
CA GLU A 59 -10.65 28.65 -8.40
C GLU A 59 -9.32 28.12 -8.96
N ALA A 60 -8.82 26.99 -8.44
CA ALA A 60 -7.58 26.38 -8.94
C ALA A 60 -7.69 25.90 -10.40
N LEU A 61 -8.87 25.43 -10.81
CA LEU A 61 -9.15 25.05 -12.19
C LEU A 61 -9.36 26.26 -13.10
N SER A 62 -9.92 27.36 -12.59
CA SER A 62 -10.09 28.63 -13.30
C SER A 62 -8.77 29.38 -13.50
N LEU A 63 -7.86 29.33 -12.52
CA LEU A 63 -6.50 29.90 -12.59
C LEU A 63 -5.63 29.24 -13.66
N LYS A 64 -5.95 28.01 -14.07
CA LYS A 64 -5.51 27.48 -15.36
C LYS A 64 -6.36 28.12 -16.47
N GLY A 65 -6.11 29.41 -16.72
CA GLY A 65 -6.51 30.02 -17.99
C GLY A 65 -6.00 29.18 -19.16
N PRO A 66 -6.52 29.38 -20.39
CA PRO A 66 -6.04 28.67 -21.57
C PRO A 66 -4.54 28.93 -21.68
N VAL A 67 -3.76 27.96 -21.23
CA VAL A 67 -2.31 27.95 -21.43
C VAL A 67 -2.20 27.93 -22.94
N ALA A 68 -1.85 29.07 -23.53
CA ALA A 68 -1.47 29.16 -24.91
C ALA A 68 -0.37 28.11 -25.05
N SER A 69 -0.73 26.97 -25.63
CA SER A 69 0.12 25.82 -25.80
C SER A 69 1.21 26.27 -26.74
N ASN A 70 2.31 26.78 -26.19
CA ASN A 70 3.54 26.95 -26.95
C ASN A 70 3.93 25.54 -27.38
N PRO A 71 3.89 25.21 -28.68
CA PRO A 71 4.04 23.84 -29.16
C PRO A 71 5.47 23.30 -29.04
N GLU A 72 6.37 23.99 -28.34
CA GLU A 72 7.81 23.69 -28.32
C GLU A 72 8.38 23.36 -26.94
N THR A 73 7.58 23.30 -25.86
CA THR A 73 8.14 22.73 -24.62
C THR A 73 8.31 21.23 -24.79
N PRO A 74 9.56 20.70 -24.85
CA PRO A 74 9.79 19.27 -24.92
C PRO A 74 9.09 18.58 -23.75
N PRO A 75 8.61 17.33 -23.95
CA PRO A 75 7.76 16.62 -23.01
C PRO A 75 8.31 16.75 -21.59
N ASP A 76 7.46 17.28 -20.69
CA ASP A 76 7.73 17.59 -19.28
C ASP A 76 8.84 16.71 -18.72
N HIS A 77 10.06 17.25 -18.66
CA HIS A 77 11.17 16.54 -18.07
C HIS A 77 10.85 16.35 -16.59
N MET A 78 10.72 15.08 -16.19
CA MET A 78 10.57 14.73 -14.79
C MET A 78 11.65 15.40 -13.96
N HIS A 79 11.24 16.06 -12.88
CA HIS A 79 12.15 16.80 -12.04
C HIS A 79 13.28 15.89 -11.56
N ARG A 80 14.55 16.30 -11.74
CA ARG A 80 15.74 15.47 -11.48
C ARG A 80 15.80 14.91 -10.06
N ALA A 81 15.20 15.60 -9.09
CA ALA A 81 15.11 15.11 -7.71
C ALA A 81 14.33 13.78 -7.58
N LEU A 82 13.35 13.53 -8.46
CA LEU A 82 12.60 12.26 -8.46
C LEU A 82 13.39 11.08 -9.04
N LEU A 83 14.59 11.31 -9.56
CA LEU A 83 15.51 10.24 -9.97
C LEU A 83 16.32 9.69 -8.79
N ILE A 84 16.29 10.36 -7.64
CA ILE A 84 16.99 9.93 -6.42
C ILE A 84 16.08 8.96 -5.66
N PRO A 85 16.41 7.64 -5.60
CA PRO A 85 15.54 6.63 -5.00
C PRO A 85 15.15 6.91 -3.56
N GLU A 86 16.05 7.54 -2.79
CA GLU A 86 15.83 7.90 -1.39
C GLU A 86 14.71 8.93 -1.23
N ILE A 87 14.60 9.88 -2.17
CA ILE A 87 13.51 10.88 -2.19
C ILE A 87 12.18 10.18 -2.50
N VAL A 88 12.18 9.30 -3.50
CA VAL A 88 11.00 8.50 -3.88
C VAL A 88 10.54 7.63 -2.71
N TRP A 89 11.47 6.92 -2.06
CA TRP A 89 11.21 6.11 -0.87
C TRP A 89 10.67 6.94 0.28
N THR A 90 11.23 8.13 0.51
CA THR A 90 10.76 9.04 1.56
C THR A 90 9.31 9.46 1.31
N ILE A 91 8.97 9.85 0.08
CA ILE A 91 7.60 10.23 -0.29
C ILE A 91 6.63 9.06 -0.04
N VAL A 92 6.97 7.87 -0.55
CA VAL A 92 6.15 6.67 -0.39
C VAL A 92 5.99 6.30 1.09
N SER A 93 7.07 6.35 1.87
CA SER A 93 7.07 6.03 3.30
C SER A 93 6.23 7.02 4.13
N GLN A 94 6.17 8.29 3.72
CA GLN A 94 5.30 9.26 4.38
C GLN A 94 3.82 8.96 4.13
N LEU A 95 3.48 8.55 2.90
CA LEU A 95 2.10 8.16 2.55
C LEU A 95 1.65 6.87 3.25
N ASP A 96 2.57 5.95 3.49
CA ASP A 96 2.32 4.72 4.26
C ASP A 96 1.95 5.01 5.73
N ARG A 97 2.60 6.03 6.32
CA ARG A 97 2.38 6.43 7.72
C ARG A 97 1.08 7.19 7.94
N THR A 98 0.60 7.91 6.93
CA THR A 98 -0.69 8.62 6.98
C THR A 98 -1.84 7.62 6.82
N THR A 99 -2.36 7.14 7.95
CA THR A 99 -3.36 6.06 8.09
C THR A 99 -4.65 6.25 7.29
N SER A 100 -5.34 5.12 7.04
CA SER A 100 -6.57 4.86 6.25
C SER A 100 -6.62 5.37 4.81
N ASP A 101 -6.26 6.62 4.58
CA ASP A 101 -6.46 7.30 3.28
C ASP A 101 -5.23 7.15 2.37
N GLY A 102 -4.05 6.90 2.97
CA GLY A 102 -2.79 6.70 2.25
C GLY A 102 -2.83 5.56 1.23
N SER A 103 -3.69 4.55 1.42
CA SER A 103 -3.82 3.43 0.48
C SER A 103 -4.25 3.89 -0.92
N GLY A 104 -5.12 4.90 -1.02
CA GLY A 104 -5.55 5.42 -2.33
C GLY A 104 -4.42 6.13 -3.08
N ALA A 105 -3.65 6.94 -2.35
CA ALA A 105 -2.48 7.63 -2.89
C ALA A 105 -1.38 6.65 -3.31
N LEU A 106 -1.11 5.61 -2.51
CA LEU A 106 -0.15 4.55 -2.85
C LEU A 106 -0.56 3.77 -4.10
N VAL A 107 -1.84 3.45 -4.27
CA VAL A 107 -2.35 2.81 -5.49
C VAL A 107 -2.16 3.73 -6.71
N ALA A 108 -2.41 5.03 -6.57
CA ALA A 108 -2.16 5.99 -7.63
C ALA A 108 -0.67 6.07 -7.99
N LEU A 109 0.21 6.13 -6.99
CA LEU A 109 1.67 6.12 -7.19
C LEU A 109 2.17 4.81 -7.80
N ALA A 110 1.58 3.67 -7.45
CA ALA A 110 1.92 2.39 -8.04
C ALA A 110 1.62 2.36 -9.56
N ARG A 111 0.78 3.25 -10.09
CA ARG A 111 0.56 3.39 -11.55
C ARG A 111 1.62 4.26 -12.23
N CYS A 112 2.41 5.02 -11.47
CA CYS A 112 3.47 5.87 -11.99
C CYS A 112 4.78 5.08 -12.10
N LYS A 113 5.42 5.05 -13.28
CA LYS A 113 6.63 4.23 -13.54
C LYS A 113 7.76 4.45 -12.51
N ILE A 114 8.02 5.70 -12.10
CA ILE A 114 9.08 6.02 -11.12
C ILE A 114 8.75 5.49 -9.71
N PHE A 115 7.49 5.62 -9.30
CA PHE A 115 7.06 5.22 -7.96
C PHE A 115 6.63 3.75 -7.90
N HIS A 116 6.51 3.08 -9.06
CA HIS A 116 5.89 1.77 -9.20
C HIS A 116 6.42 0.74 -8.21
N SER A 117 7.73 0.51 -8.19
CA SER A 117 8.32 -0.52 -7.33
C SER A 117 8.15 -0.17 -5.85
N HIS A 118 8.53 1.04 -5.45
CA HIS A 118 8.48 1.46 -4.04
C HIS A 118 7.06 1.53 -3.50
N ALA A 119 6.12 2.05 -4.28
CA ALA A 119 4.72 2.13 -3.89
C ALA A 119 4.09 0.74 -3.78
N LEU A 120 4.43 -0.21 -4.67
CA LEU A 120 4.02 -1.60 -4.52
C LEU A 120 4.63 -2.24 -3.27
N ASP A 121 5.93 -2.02 -3.01
CA ASP A 121 6.58 -2.57 -1.82
C ASP A 121 5.88 -2.08 -0.55
N SER A 122 5.49 -0.81 -0.49
CA SER A 122 4.71 -0.25 0.63
C SER A 122 3.30 -0.84 0.71
N LEU A 123 2.56 -0.86 -0.42
CA LEU A 123 1.18 -1.35 -0.48
C LEU A 123 1.05 -2.81 -0.05
N TRP A 124 2.06 -3.62 -0.38
CA TRP A 124 2.11 -5.06 -0.11
C TRP A 124 2.88 -5.44 1.14
N ARG A 125 3.59 -4.48 1.79
CA ARG A 125 4.31 -4.72 3.05
C ARG A 125 3.38 -5.28 4.13
N PHE A 126 2.22 -4.65 4.28
CA PHE A 126 1.15 -5.01 5.20
C PHE A 126 -0.20 -5.01 4.46
N PRO A 127 -0.55 -6.11 3.76
CA PRO A 127 -1.78 -6.19 2.98
C PRO A 127 -3.05 -6.16 3.86
N GLY A 128 -2.91 -6.34 5.18
CA GLY A 128 -3.98 -6.25 6.17
C GLY A 128 -4.99 -7.40 6.16
N SER A 129 -5.25 -8.00 5.00
CA SER A 129 -6.00 -9.24 4.86
C SER A 129 -5.52 -10.01 3.64
N VAL A 130 -5.65 -11.32 3.71
CA VAL A 130 -5.30 -12.25 2.65
C VAL A 130 -6.17 -12.03 1.38
N ARG A 131 -7.33 -11.37 1.55
CA ARG A 131 -8.22 -10.94 0.47
C ARG A 131 -7.53 -10.16 -0.64
N ARG A 132 -6.46 -9.42 -0.35
CA ARG A 132 -5.73 -8.69 -1.40
C ARG A 132 -5.00 -9.63 -2.37
N PHE A 133 -4.45 -10.75 -1.91
CA PHE A 133 -3.84 -11.75 -2.80
C PHE A 133 -4.89 -12.43 -3.66
N LEU A 134 -6.05 -12.70 -3.08
CA LEU A 134 -7.20 -13.26 -3.78
C LEU A 134 -7.67 -12.38 -4.92
N ALA A 135 -7.69 -11.07 -4.70
CA ALA A 135 -8.01 -10.09 -5.74
C ALA A 135 -6.97 -10.01 -6.87
N CYS A 136 -5.80 -10.66 -6.74
CA CYS A 136 -4.83 -10.76 -7.84
C CYS A 136 -5.15 -11.89 -8.81
N LEU A 137 -5.97 -12.86 -8.38
CA LEU A 137 -6.44 -13.95 -9.21
C LEU A 137 -7.61 -13.48 -10.07
N PRO A 138 -7.81 -14.06 -11.27
CA PRO A 138 -8.87 -13.63 -12.17
C PRO A 138 -10.28 -13.68 -11.58
N ASP A 139 -11.14 -12.73 -11.96
CA ASP A 139 -12.49 -12.58 -11.41
C ASP A 139 -13.39 -13.79 -11.71
N ASP A 140 -13.15 -14.50 -12.82
CA ASP A 140 -13.89 -15.70 -13.22
C ASP A 140 -13.61 -16.91 -12.29
N LEU A 141 -12.50 -16.87 -11.55
CA LEU A 141 -12.15 -17.89 -10.57
C LEU A 141 -13.11 -17.87 -9.38
N TRP A 142 -13.68 -16.71 -9.04
CA TRP A 142 -14.47 -16.53 -7.84
C TRP A 142 -15.97 -16.53 -8.12
N ASN A 143 -16.75 -17.04 -7.17
CA ASN A 143 -18.17 -16.78 -7.11
C ASN A 143 -18.39 -15.42 -6.44
N THR A 144 -18.35 -14.34 -7.22
CA THR A 144 -18.79 -13.01 -6.76
C THR A 144 -20.32 -12.98 -6.71
N PRO A 145 -20.96 -13.02 -5.52
CA PRO A 145 -22.38 -12.70 -5.40
C PRO A 145 -22.64 -11.32 -6.00
N ARG A 146 -23.77 -11.22 -6.71
CA ARG A 146 -24.27 -9.96 -7.30
C ARG A 146 -24.47 -8.86 -6.26
N ASP A 147 -24.62 -9.23 -4.99
CA ASP A 147 -25.19 -8.36 -3.97
C ASP A 147 -24.15 -7.44 -3.29
N GLY A 148 -22.91 -7.39 -3.80
CA GLY A 148 -21.89 -6.40 -3.40
C GLY A 148 -21.31 -6.56 -1.98
N PHE A 149 -22.00 -7.24 -1.08
CA PHE A 149 -21.55 -7.52 0.29
C PHE A 149 -20.94 -8.93 0.35
N LEU A 150 -19.71 -9.04 -0.12
CA LEU A 150 -18.94 -10.27 -0.05
C LEU A 150 -18.66 -10.66 1.41
N ARG A 151 -19.41 -11.64 1.93
CA ARG A 151 -18.96 -12.43 3.07
C ARG A 151 -17.92 -13.44 2.59
N TRP A 152 -16.65 -13.01 2.61
CA TRP A 152 -15.52 -13.81 2.09
C TRP A 152 -15.33 -15.14 2.83
N ASP A 153 -15.86 -15.24 4.05
CA ASP A 153 -15.95 -16.46 4.85
C ASP A 153 -16.81 -17.56 4.19
N THR A 154 -17.72 -17.20 3.27
CA THR A 154 -18.63 -18.16 2.62
C THR A 154 -18.30 -18.45 1.15
N LEU A 155 -17.42 -17.67 0.51
CA LEU A 155 -17.34 -17.57 -0.96
C LEU A 155 -16.04 -18.03 -1.60
N MET A 156 -15.10 -18.56 -0.81
CA MET A 156 -13.78 -18.98 -1.29
C MET A 156 -13.76 -20.40 -1.88
N ARG A 157 -14.82 -20.80 -2.59
CA ARG A 157 -14.76 -21.99 -3.45
C ARG A 157 -14.45 -21.52 -4.88
N PRO A 158 -13.23 -21.78 -5.39
CA PRO A 158 -12.91 -21.41 -6.75
C PRO A 158 -13.81 -22.20 -7.72
N ARG A 159 -14.30 -21.55 -8.78
CA ARG A 159 -15.17 -22.13 -9.81
C ARG A 159 -14.46 -23.18 -10.66
N ARG A 160 -13.14 -23.03 -10.77
CA ARG A 160 -12.24 -23.90 -11.50
C ARG A 160 -10.91 -24.01 -10.75
N GLU A 161 -10.06 -24.92 -11.17
CA GLU A 161 -8.70 -24.97 -10.68
C GLU A 161 -7.91 -23.71 -11.10
N ILE A 162 -7.02 -23.26 -10.22
CA ILE A 162 -6.14 -22.11 -10.45
C ILE A 162 -5.06 -22.55 -11.43
N GLU A 163 -4.90 -21.88 -12.55
CA GLU A 163 -3.87 -22.18 -13.54
C GLU A 163 -2.48 -21.83 -13.00
N ILE A 164 -1.41 -22.50 -13.47
CA ILE A 164 -0.03 -22.22 -13.02
C ILE A 164 0.34 -20.76 -13.34
N SER A 165 -0.03 -20.24 -14.50
CA SER A 165 0.22 -18.85 -14.91
C SER A 165 -0.45 -17.80 -14.00
N GLU A 166 -1.53 -18.17 -13.31
CA GLU A 166 -2.23 -17.28 -12.38
C GLU A 166 -1.48 -17.17 -11.04
N TRP A 167 -0.72 -18.20 -10.68
CA TRP A 167 0.15 -18.18 -9.51
C TRP A 167 1.30 -17.20 -9.65
N ASP A 168 1.77 -16.92 -10.87
CA ASP A 168 2.85 -15.97 -11.10
C ASP A 168 2.52 -14.58 -10.54
N ARG A 169 1.26 -14.15 -10.65
CA ARG A 169 0.80 -12.87 -10.06
C ARG A 169 0.82 -12.90 -8.54
N VAL A 170 0.35 -14.00 -7.95
CA VAL A 170 0.35 -14.18 -6.50
C VAL A 170 1.78 -14.17 -5.98
N LEU A 171 2.67 -14.95 -6.60
CA LEU A 171 4.09 -15.03 -6.25
C LEU A 171 4.83 -13.71 -6.46
N TYR A 172 4.49 -12.97 -7.51
CA TYR A 172 5.07 -11.65 -7.76
C TYR A 172 4.80 -10.69 -6.60
N TYR A 173 3.57 -10.65 -6.08
CA TYR A 173 3.24 -9.77 -4.96
C TYR A 173 3.63 -10.34 -3.60
N SER A 174 3.60 -11.66 -3.44
CA SER A 174 3.87 -12.31 -2.15
C SER A 174 5.30 -12.09 -1.64
N ARG A 175 6.26 -11.91 -2.56
CA ARG A 175 7.65 -11.54 -2.24
C ARG A 175 7.77 -10.18 -1.54
N ARG A 176 6.78 -9.30 -1.65
CA ARG A 176 6.82 -7.96 -1.01
C ARG A 176 6.24 -7.96 0.41
N VAL A 177 5.63 -9.06 0.81
CA VAL A 177 4.92 -9.17 2.07
C VAL A 177 5.90 -9.39 3.20
N ARG A 178 5.81 -8.51 4.20
CA ARG A 178 6.62 -8.59 5.43
C ARG A 178 5.79 -9.01 6.63
N HIS A 179 4.50 -8.69 6.60
CA HIS A 179 3.60 -8.92 7.70
C HIS A 179 2.22 -9.37 7.22
N ILE A 180 1.64 -10.39 7.87
CA ILE A 180 0.27 -10.84 7.61
C ILE A 180 -0.47 -10.93 8.93
N THR A 181 -1.62 -10.27 9.02
CA THR A 181 -2.55 -10.43 10.13
C THR A 181 -3.26 -11.77 10.03
N SER A 182 -3.17 -12.57 11.09
CA SER A 182 -3.91 -13.82 11.20
C SER A 182 -5.37 -13.53 11.56
N GLU A 183 -6.17 -13.10 10.58
CA GLU A 183 -7.62 -13.29 10.69
C GLU A 183 -7.89 -14.80 10.75
N LYS A 184 -8.76 -15.26 11.66
CA LYS A 184 -9.05 -16.70 11.85
C LYS A 184 -9.44 -17.42 10.54
N SER A 185 -10.11 -16.70 9.63
CA SER A 185 -10.47 -17.14 8.28
C SER A 185 -9.28 -17.18 7.31
N GLY A 186 -8.31 -16.28 7.46
CA GLY A 186 -7.13 -16.21 6.59
C GLY A 186 -6.18 -17.38 6.78
N ALA A 187 -6.01 -17.89 8.00
CA ALA A 187 -5.08 -18.99 8.28
C ALA A 187 -5.41 -20.29 7.53
N GLN A 188 -6.71 -20.62 7.43
CA GLN A 188 -7.16 -21.79 6.66
C GLN A 188 -6.83 -21.62 5.17
N TRP A 189 -7.04 -20.42 4.64
CA TRP A 189 -6.80 -20.17 3.22
C TRP A 189 -5.31 -20.12 2.87
N ILE A 190 -4.46 -19.52 3.72
CA ILE A 190 -3.00 -19.56 3.56
C ILE A 190 -2.51 -21.02 3.52
N SER A 191 -3.06 -21.87 4.39
CA SER A 191 -2.71 -23.30 4.41
C SER A 191 -3.15 -24.00 3.11
N SER A 192 -4.33 -23.67 2.60
CA SER A 192 -4.82 -24.19 1.31
C SER A 192 -4.00 -23.71 0.13
N LEU A 193 -3.58 -22.44 0.13
CA LEU A 193 -2.69 -21.91 -0.90
C LEU A 193 -1.32 -22.59 -0.88
N ALA A 194 -0.70 -22.73 0.29
CA ALA A 194 0.61 -23.34 0.42
C ALA A 194 0.60 -24.79 -0.10
N LYS A 195 -0.48 -25.53 0.19
CA LYS A 195 -0.69 -26.86 -0.38
C LYS A 195 -0.88 -26.82 -1.89
N ALA A 196 -1.67 -25.88 -2.40
CA ALA A 196 -1.93 -25.75 -3.83
C ALA A 196 -0.68 -25.33 -4.63
N SER A 197 0.20 -24.51 -4.05
CA SER A 197 1.49 -24.15 -4.66
C SER A 197 2.46 -25.33 -4.68
N GLU A 198 2.51 -26.11 -3.59
CA GLU A 198 3.35 -27.32 -3.51
C GLU A 198 2.95 -28.37 -4.55
N LEU A 199 1.64 -28.59 -4.72
CA LEU A 199 1.10 -29.52 -5.73
C LEU A 199 1.47 -29.14 -7.18
N LYS A 200 1.75 -27.86 -7.45
CA LYS A 200 2.10 -27.37 -8.79
C LYS A 200 3.61 -27.28 -9.03
N GLY A 201 4.42 -27.83 -8.13
CA GLY A 201 5.88 -27.87 -8.28
C GLY A 201 6.57 -26.53 -8.03
N HIS A 202 5.88 -25.57 -7.41
CA HIS A 202 6.53 -24.35 -6.94
C HIS A 202 7.23 -24.64 -5.62
N GLN A 203 8.57 -24.73 -5.66
CA GLN A 203 9.41 -24.93 -4.48
C GLN A 203 9.63 -23.64 -3.69
N ASP A 204 9.29 -22.49 -4.27
CA ASP A 204 9.43 -21.20 -3.62
C ASP A 204 8.44 -21.08 -2.45
N ALA A 205 8.95 -20.66 -1.30
CA ALA A 205 8.10 -20.29 -0.17
C ALA A 205 7.12 -19.20 -0.62
N LEU A 206 5.82 -19.38 -0.33
CA LEU A 206 4.79 -18.42 -0.73
C LEU A 206 5.09 -17.01 -0.22
N PHE A 207 5.61 -16.88 1.00
CA PHE A 207 6.05 -15.60 1.57
C PHE A 207 7.50 -15.72 2.03
N PRO A 208 8.48 -15.58 1.12
CA PRO A 208 9.91 -15.81 1.45
C PRO A 208 10.48 -14.72 2.36
N ASN A 209 9.73 -13.64 2.53
CA ASN A 209 10.15 -12.37 3.10
C ASN A 209 9.36 -12.00 4.35
N LEU A 210 8.57 -12.93 4.87
CA LEU A 210 7.70 -12.75 6.03
C LEU A 210 8.55 -12.65 7.30
N ASP A 211 8.36 -11.59 8.07
CA ASP A 211 9.08 -11.40 9.33
C ASP A 211 8.63 -12.45 10.35
N SER A 212 9.58 -13.07 11.05
CA SER A 212 9.32 -14.10 12.07
C SER A 212 8.36 -13.64 13.16
N ASP A 213 8.36 -12.33 13.43
CA ASP A 213 7.63 -11.70 14.52
C ASP A 213 6.21 -11.29 14.10
N SER A 214 5.93 -11.31 12.79
CA SER A 214 4.66 -10.83 12.22
C SER A 214 3.49 -11.79 12.44
N ILE A 215 3.79 -13.06 12.65
CA ILE A 215 2.82 -14.07 13.02
C ILE A 215 2.86 -14.14 14.53
N GLY A 216 1.73 -13.90 15.20
CA GLY A 216 1.59 -14.11 16.65
C GLY A 216 1.95 -15.54 17.06
N SER A 217 3.24 -15.80 17.22
CA SER A 217 3.95 -16.81 18.01
C SER A 217 3.43 -18.25 18.15
N ARG A 218 2.59 -18.80 17.25
CA ARG A 218 2.12 -20.20 17.43
C ARG A 218 2.04 -21.16 16.24
N ILE A 219 2.28 -20.73 15.00
CA ILE A 219 2.25 -21.68 13.86
C ILE A 219 3.60 -21.65 13.12
N PRO A 220 4.44 -22.70 13.25
CA PRO A 220 5.65 -22.82 12.46
C PRO A 220 5.27 -23.20 11.02
N TRP A 221 5.57 -22.33 10.05
CA TRP A 221 5.31 -22.55 8.63
C TRP A 221 6.52 -23.09 7.86
N THR A 222 7.44 -23.80 8.54
CA THR A 222 8.48 -24.54 7.82
C THR A 222 7.81 -25.68 7.06
N ILE A 223 7.74 -25.54 5.73
CA ILE A 223 7.35 -26.62 4.81
C ILE A 223 8.49 -27.64 4.85
N SER A 224 8.33 -28.67 5.69
CA SER A 224 9.27 -29.78 5.74
C SER A 224 8.99 -30.71 4.57
N HIS A 225 9.93 -30.81 3.62
CA HIS A 225 9.88 -31.86 2.62
C HIS A 225 10.11 -33.22 3.30
N SER A 226 9.06 -34.03 3.38
CA SER A 226 9.15 -35.42 3.77
C SER A 226 9.68 -36.23 2.59
N SER A 227 11.00 -36.29 2.42
CA SER A 227 11.64 -37.20 1.46
C SER A 227 11.66 -38.63 2.00
N SER A 228 10.51 -39.26 2.12
CA SER A 228 10.42 -40.71 2.37
C SER A 228 9.58 -41.33 1.26
N GLY A 229 10.25 -41.95 0.29
CA GLY A 229 9.58 -42.86 -0.62
C GLY A 229 9.12 -44.09 0.15
N GLN A 230 7.80 -44.32 0.21
CA GLN A 230 7.17 -45.64 0.22
C GLN A 230 5.64 -45.51 0.11
N ASP A 231 5.06 -46.52 -0.52
CA ASP A 231 3.70 -46.59 -1.06
C ASP A 231 2.54 -46.61 -0.02
N TYR A 232 1.39 -46.04 -0.43
CA TYR A 232 -0.01 -46.22 0.05
C TYR A 232 -0.53 -45.46 1.32
N PRO A 233 -1.89 -45.26 1.47
CA PRO A 233 -2.53 -44.01 1.92
C PRO A 233 -3.44 -44.19 3.17
N PRO A 234 -4.35 -43.25 3.51
CA PRO A 234 -4.11 -41.88 3.93
C PRO A 234 -4.50 -41.65 5.40
N SER A 235 -4.09 -40.48 5.90
CA SER A 235 -4.68 -39.78 7.05
C SER A 235 -4.18 -40.18 8.44
N THR A 236 -3.01 -39.66 8.80
CA THR A 236 -2.80 -39.01 10.11
C THR A 236 -1.57 -38.13 10.01
N LEU A 237 -1.77 -36.81 9.99
CA LEU A 237 -0.69 -35.82 10.10
C LEU A 237 -0.10 -35.91 11.52
N ARG A 238 1.07 -36.54 11.64
CA ARG A 238 1.85 -36.55 12.88
C ARG A 238 2.74 -35.32 12.90
N VAL A 239 2.41 -34.35 13.75
CA VAL A 239 3.22 -33.16 13.99
C VAL A 239 4.45 -33.59 14.80
N GLN A 240 5.59 -33.74 14.12
CA GLN A 240 6.86 -34.04 14.79
C GLN A 240 7.56 -32.72 15.15
N ARG A 241 7.78 -32.51 16.46
CA ARG A 241 8.55 -31.37 16.99
C ARG A 241 10.03 -31.60 16.69
N SER A 242 10.65 -30.73 15.90
CA SER A 242 12.11 -30.69 15.81
C SER A 242 12.73 -30.20 17.13
N PRO A 243 13.87 -30.77 17.56
CA PRO A 243 14.56 -30.34 18.78
C PRO A 243 15.19 -28.96 18.58
N ARG A 244 15.11 -28.14 19.63
CA ARG A 244 15.70 -26.80 19.70
C ARG A 244 17.23 -26.92 19.58
N PHE A 245 17.82 -26.32 18.55
CA PHE A 245 19.22 -25.93 18.63
C PHE A 245 19.32 -24.72 19.57
N SER A 246 19.85 -24.96 20.78
CA SER A 246 20.29 -23.90 21.67
C SER A 246 21.54 -23.26 21.09
N LEU A 247 21.42 -22.06 20.51
CA LEU A 247 22.56 -21.20 20.23
C LEU A 247 23.06 -20.64 21.57
N SER A 248 24.20 -21.15 22.03
CA SER A 248 24.97 -20.55 23.12
C SER A 248 25.45 -19.16 22.69
N SER A 249 25.20 -18.16 23.52
CA SER A 249 25.61 -16.77 23.29
C SER A 249 27.14 -16.64 23.21
N PRO A 250 27.70 -15.86 22.27
CA PRO A 250 29.13 -15.58 22.27
C PRO A 250 29.47 -14.60 23.40
N THR A 251 30.42 -15.00 24.22
CA THR A 251 30.99 -14.23 25.33
C THR A 251 31.60 -12.93 24.81
N ARG A 252 31.06 -11.77 25.25
CA ARG A 252 31.65 -10.44 25.04
C ARG A 252 33.05 -10.38 25.64
N ARG A 253 34.10 -10.39 24.79
CA ARG A 253 35.43 -9.93 25.19
C ARG A 253 35.42 -8.41 25.33
N ARG A 254 35.71 -7.92 26.54
CA ARG A 254 36.06 -6.51 26.79
C ARG A 254 37.44 -6.23 26.22
N LEU A 255 37.57 -5.17 25.44
CA LEU A 255 38.85 -4.56 25.07
C LEU A 255 39.03 -3.24 25.84
N PRO A 256 40.28 -2.81 26.09
CA PRO A 256 40.62 -1.77 27.05
C PRO A 256 40.33 -0.36 26.50
N THR A 257 39.89 0.49 27.41
CA THR A 257 39.72 1.94 27.26
C THR A 257 41.07 2.63 27.06
N SER A 258 41.32 3.14 25.85
CA SER A 258 42.34 4.16 25.62
C SER A 258 41.70 5.55 25.67
N ARG A 259 42.27 6.40 26.54
CA ARG A 259 41.93 7.82 26.68
C ARG A 259 42.35 8.56 25.40
N ILE A 260 41.43 9.30 24.80
CA ILE A 260 41.75 10.34 23.81
C ILE A 260 41.32 11.68 24.40
N CYS A 261 42.29 12.57 24.55
CA CYS A 261 42.12 13.93 25.01
C CYS A 261 41.28 14.73 24.01
N ALA A 262 40.20 15.34 24.47
CA ALA A 262 39.47 16.35 23.71
C ALA A 262 40.22 17.69 23.82
N SER A 263 40.85 18.13 22.72
CA SER A 263 41.25 19.53 22.54
C SER A 263 40.06 20.33 22.06
N THR A 264 39.66 21.31 22.87
CA THR A 264 38.64 22.31 22.56
C THR A 264 39.20 23.29 21.52
N ALA A 265 38.80 23.15 20.25
CA ALA A 265 39.06 24.14 19.22
C ALA A 265 37.84 25.07 19.09
N THR A 266 37.97 26.27 19.64
CA THR A 266 37.03 27.37 19.50
C THR A 266 37.12 27.93 18.08
N LEU A 267 36.10 27.67 17.26
CA LEU A 267 35.94 28.25 15.92
C LEU A 267 35.32 29.64 16.04
N ALA A 268 36.12 30.66 15.75
CA ALA A 268 35.70 32.05 15.65
C ALA A 268 34.83 32.27 14.39
N ILE A 269 33.67 32.90 14.58
CA ILE A 269 32.74 33.31 13.52
C ILE A 269 33.20 34.69 13.02
N PRO A 270 33.58 34.87 11.74
CA PRO A 270 33.84 36.20 11.22
C PRO A 270 32.52 36.96 10.99
N SER A 271 32.40 38.11 11.64
CA SER A 271 31.32 39.07 11.46
C SER A 271 31.40 39.69 10.06
N LYS A 272 30.32 39.56 9.29
CA LYS A 272 30.18 40.12 7.95
C LYS A 272 29.75 41.58 8.07
N THR A 273 30.68 42.50 7.86
CA THR A 273 30.46 43.95 7.76
C THR A 273 29.60 44.27 6.53
N ARG A 274 28.60 45.12 6.75
CA ARG A 274 27.64 45.61 5.75
C ARG A 274 28.18 46.92 5.18
N PRO A 275 28.39 47.09 3.87
CA PRO A 275 28.78 48.38 3.33
C PRO A 275 27.59 49.35 3.29
N ALA A 276 27.83 50.55 3.80
CA ALA A 276 26.93 51.69 3.76
C ALA A 276 26.78 52.17 2.30
N SER A 277 25.54 52.29 1.85
CA SER A 277 25.18 53.01 0.64
C SER A 277 25.35 54.52 0.87
N MET A 278 26.32 55.10 0.15
CA MET A 278 26.50 56.53 0.01
C MET A 278 25.40 57.13 -0.88
N LEU A 279 24.95 58.31 -0.44
CA LEU A 279 24.21 59.31 -1.20
C LEU A 279 24.99 59.73 -2.45
N HIS A 280 24.29 59.80 -3.58
CA HIS A 280 24.28 60.95 -4.50
C HIS A 280 23.09 60.86 -5.45
#